data_AF-A0A2A2M2W8-F1
#
_entry.id   AF-A0A2A2M2W8-F1
#
_cell.length_a   1.000
_cell.length_b   1.000
_cell.length_c   1.000
_cell.angle_alpha   90.00
_cell.angle_beta   90.00
_cell.angle_gamma   90.00
#
_symmetry.space_group_name_H-M   'P 1'
#
loop_
_entity.id
_entity.type
_entity.pdbx_description
1 polymer ?
#
loop_
_entity_poly.entity_id
_entity_poly.type
_entity_poly.pdbx_seq_one_letter_code
_entity_poly.pdbx_strand_id
1 'polypeptide(L)'
;MLSTLARTSGRLVVDDQKPMDEQINPSFFKMVGYYYDKGATAIESKLVEELKSNAMSTKDKKNFVQGILKSIKPVNKLIFLHRV
;
A
#
# COMPACT_ATOMS: atom_id res chain seq x y z
N MET A 1 3.82 5.39 -35.76
CA MET A 1 3.17 4.78 -34.57
C MET A 1 4.15 4.09 -33.63
N LEU A 2 5.04 3.20 -34.10
CA LEU A 2 6.00 2.48 -33.25
C LEU A 2 6.99 3.39 -32.48
N SER A 3 7.43 4.50 -33.07
CA SER A 3 8.37 5.44 -32.43
C SER A 3 7.75 6.32 -31.33
N THR A 4 6.41 6.40 -31.28
CA THR A 4 5.69 7.10 -30.20
C THR A 4 5.56 6.17 -28.99
N LEU A 5 5.20 4.90 -29.21
CA LEU A 5 5.09 3.88 -28.15
C LEU A 5 6.39 3.66 -27.38
N ALA A 6 7.54 3.59 -28.08
CA ALA A 6 8.85 3.46 -27.43
C ALA A 6 9.20 4.69 -26.56
N ARG A 7 8.84 5.90 -27.01
CA ARG A 7 9.01 7.14 -26.24
C ARG A 7 8.08 7.20 -25.03
N THR A 8 6.86 6.68 -25.13
CA THR A 8 5.91 6.59 -24.01
C THR A 8 6.41 5.58 -22.96
N SER A 9 6.91 4.42 -23.39
CA SER A 9 7.45 3.40 -22.48
C SER A 9 8.67 3.92 -21.70
N GLY A 10 9.60 4.62 -22.37
CA GLY A 10 10.73 5.26 -21.69
C GLY A 10 10.32 6.33 -20.67
N ARG A 11 9.28 7.12 -20.96
CA ARG A 11 8.75 8.12 -19.99
C ARG A 11 8.11 7.48 -18.76
N LEU A 12 7.37 6.38 -18.94
CA LEU A 12 6.74 5.67 -17.82
C LEU A 12 7.78 5.08 -16.87
N VAL A 13 8.87 4.52 -17.40
CA VAL A 13 9.97 4.00 -16.57
C VAL A 13 10.63 5.10 -15.73
N VAL A 14 10.81 6.29 -16.30
CA VAL A 14 11.37 7.44 -15.57
C VAL A 14 10.39 7.95 -14.51
N ASP A 15 9.08 7.91 -14.77
CA ASP A 15 8.06 8.30 -13.80
C ASP A 15 7.99 7.34 -12.61
N ASP A 16 8.06 6.03 -12.86
CA ASP A 16 8.03 4.98 -11.83
C ASP A 16 9.20 5.06 -10.82
N GLN A 17 10.28 5.76 -11.17
CA GLN A 17 11.45 5.97 -10.29
C GLN A 17 11.29 7.16 -9.33
N LYS A 18 10.31 8.03 -9.55
CA LYS A 18 10.09 9.18 -8.67
C LYS A 18 9.45 8.76 -7.34
N PRO A 19 9.57 9.58 -6.29
CA PRO A 19 8.74 9.45 -5.10
C PRO A 19 7.25 9.36 -5.46
N MET A 20 6.47 8.57 -4.72
CA MET A 20 5.06 8.30 -5.05
C MET A 20 4.23 9.58 -5.21
N ASP A 21 4.45 10.58 -4.36
CA ASP A 21 3.75 11.87 -4.40
C ASP A 21 4.07 12.70 -5.66
N GLU A 22 5.13 12.35 -6.40
CA GLU A 22 5.62 13.05 -7.60
C GLU A 22 5.37 12.26 -8.90
N GLN A 23 4.86 11.02 -8.81
CA GLN A 23 4.54 10.20 -9.98
C GLN A 23 3.28 10.74 -10.65
N ILE A 24 3.34 10.91 -11.97
CA ILE A 24 2.21 11.40 -12.78
C ILE A 24 1.23 10.27 -13.09
N ASN A 25 1.76 9.05 -13.29
CA ASN A 25 0.97 7.87 -13.61
C ASN A 25 1.43 6.66 -12.77
N PRO A 26 1.27 6.71 -11.43
CA PRO A 26 1.71 5.62 -10.58
C PRO A 26 0.89 4.37 -10.84
N SER A 27 1.53 3.20 -10.70
CA SER A 27 0.80 1.93 -10.61
C SER A 27 -0.27 2.03 -9.53
N PHE A 28 -1.54 1.81 -9.89
CA PHE A 28 -2.68 1.88 -8.97
C PHE A 28 -2.45 1.10 -7.67
N PHE A 29 -1.93 -0.13 -7.77
CA PHE A 29 -1.65 -0.96 -6.60
C PHE A 29 -0.58 -0.36 -5.67
N LYS A 30 0.47 0.26 -6.24
CA LYS A 30 1.55 0.89 -5.46
C LYS A 30 1.04 2.18 -4.80
N MET A 31 0.25 2.97 -5.53
CA MET A 31 -0.35 4.22 -5.04
C MET A 31 -1.30 3.95 -3.86
N VAL A 32 -2.23 2.99 -4.01
CA VAL A 32 -3.14 2.61 -2.92
C VAL A 32 -2.35 2.08 -1.72
N GLY A 33 -1.33 1.25 -1.95
CA GLY A 33 -0.46 0.74 -0.88
C GLY A 33 0.26 1.85 -0.12
N TYR A 34 0.72 2.88 -0.82
CA TYR A 34 1.39 4.04 -0.22
C TYR A 34 0.45 4.87 0.67
N TYR A 35 -0.75 5.19 0.20
CA TYR A 35 -1.72 5.92 1.01
C TYR A 35 -2.26 5.10 2.18
N TYR A 36 -2.37 3.78 2.00
CA TYR A 36 -2.65 2.86 3.09
C TYR A 36 -1.58 2.96 4.19
N ASP A 37 -0.29 2.92 3.83
CA ASP A 37 0.80 3.02 4.81
C ASP A 37 0.84 4.37 5.53
N LYS A 38 0.58 5.47 4.80
CA LYS A 38 0.42 6.82 5.38
C LYS A 38 -0.71 6.83 6.43
N GLY A 39 -1.88 6.29 6.07
CA GLY A 39 -3.03 6.22 6.96
C GLY A 39 -2.78 5.33 8.18
N ALA A 40 -2.26 4.11 7.95
CA ALA A 40 -1.92 3.14 8.99
C ALA A 40 -0.97 3.74 10.04
N THR A 41 0.07 4.45 9.59
CA THR A 41 1.04 5.12 10.48
C THR A 41 0.37 6.22 11.31
N ALA A 42 -0.53 7.00 10.71
CA ALA A 42 -1.22 8.10 11.39
C ALA A 42 -2.20 7.62 12.47
N ILE A 43 -2.85 6.47 12.27
CA ILE A 43 -3.87 5.94 13.19
C ILE A 43 -3.35 4.90 14.17
N GLU A 44 -2.14 4.35 13.97
CA GLU A 44 -1.60 3.24 14.78
C GLU A 44 -1.62 3.55 16.29
N SER A 45 -1.16 4.74 16.69
CA SER A 45 -1.15 5.16 18.10
C SER A 45 -2.56 5.15 18.69
N LYS A 46 -3.54 5.66 17.94
CA LYS A 46 -4.92 5.74 18.41
C LYS A 46 -5.57 4.38 18.55
N LEU A 47 -5.29 3.47 17.62
CA LEU A 47 -5.77 2.10 17.69
C LEU A 47 -5.18 1.35 18.90
N VAL A 48 -3.92 1.62 19.27
CA VAL A 48 -3.29 1.05 20.47
C VAL A 48 -3.93 1.57 21.75
N GLU A 49 -4.23 2.87 21.82
CA GLU A 49 -4.91 3.51 22.95
C GLU A 49 -6.33 2.96 23.16
N GLU A 50 -7.09 2.82 22.08
CA GLU A 50 -8.49 2.38 22.14
C GLU A 50 -8.64 0.86 22.35
N LEU A 51 -7.54 0.10 22.23
CA LEU A 51 -7.55 -1.34 22.45
C LEU A 51 -7.77 -1.66 23.95
N LYS A 52 -9.04 -1.89 24.28
CA LYS A 52 -9.50 -2.34 25.60
C LYS A 52 -9.05 -3.77 25.86
N SER A 53 -7.83 -3.91 26.38
CA SER A 53 -7.30 -5.17 26.88
C SER A 53 -6.57 -4.92 28.19
N ASN A 54 -7.01 -5.63 29.23
CA ASN A 54 -6.40 -5.60 30.56
C ASN A 54 -5.29 -6.66 30.69
N ALA A 55 -5.16 -7.57 29.71
CA ALA A 55 -4.24 -8.70 29.75
C ALA A 55 -2.97 -8.48 28.90
N MET A 56 -2.93 -7.44 28.07
CA MET A 56 -1.82 -7.20 27.13
C MET A 56 -0.95 -6.03 27.57
N SER A 57 0.37 -6.21 27.49
CA SER A 57 1.32 -5.10 27.65
C SER A 57 1.17 -4.09 26.49
N THR A 58 1.61 -2.86 26.68
CA THR A 58 1.59 -1.83 25.62
C THR A 58 2.34 -2.28 24.35
N LYS A 59 3.44 -3.03 24.52
CA LYS A 59 4.20 -3.61 23.40
C LYS A 59 3.39 -4.65 22.64
N ASP A 60 2.66 -5.51 23.35
CA ASP A 60 1.83 -6.54 22.73
C ASP A 60 0.63 -5.93 22.02
N LYS A 61 0.02 -4.88 22.58
CA LYS A 61 -1.04 -4.10 21.91
C LYS A 61 -0.54 -3.51 20.60
N LYS A 62 0.65 -2.90 20.61
CA LYS A 62 1.28 -2.36 19.39
C LYS A 62 1.55 -3.44 18.35
N ASN A 63 2.15 -4.56 18.76
CA ASN A 63 2.42 -5.69 17.86
C ASN A 63 1.14 -6.27 17.27
N PHE A 64 0.07 -6.36 18.07
CA PHE A 64 -1.23 -6.83 17.62
C PHE A 64 -1.84 -5.91 16.56
N VAL A 65 -1.91 -4.60 16.84
CA VAL A 65 -2.41 -3.59 15.89
C VAL A 65 -1.60 -3.63 14.59
N GLN A 66 -0.27 -3.66 14.67
CA GLN A 66 0.58 -3.78 13.49
C GLN A 66 0.35 -5.07 12.71
N GLY A 67 0.11 -6.19 13.40
CA GLY A 67 -0.22 -7.46 12.78
C GLY A 67 -1.52 -7.40 11.98
N ILE A 68 -2.56 -6.80 12.55
CA ILE A 68 -3.85 -6.60 11.87
C ILE A 68 -3.69 -5.69 10.64
N LEU A 69 -3.03 -4.54 10.78
CA LEU A 69 -2.80 -3.62 9.66
C LEU A 69 -1.98 -4.27 8.54
N LYS A 70 -0.99 -5.11 8.87
CA LYS A 70 -0.24 -5.90 7.87
C LYS A 70 -1.10 -6.95 7.18
N SER A 71 -2.05 -7.55 7.90
CA SER A 71 -2.92 -8.60 7.38
C SER A 71 -4.02 -8.08 6.45
N ILE A 72 -4.45 -6.84 6.64
CA ILE A 72 -5.46 -6.16 5.81
C ILE A 72 -4.89 -5.72 4.45
N LYS A 73 -3.60 -5.37 4.40
CA LYS A 73 -2.96 -4.76 3.22
C LYS A 73 -2.95 -5.62 1.93
N PRO A 74 -2.60 -6.92 1.95
CA PRO A 74 -2.49 -7.70 0.72
C PRO A 74 -3.85 -8.15 0.16
N VAL A 75 -3.89 -8.44 -1.15
CA VAL A 75 -5.04 -9.09 -1.78
C VAL A 75 -4.93 -10.61 -1.59
N ASN A 76 -5.88 -11.21 -0.88
CA ASN A 76 -5.80 -12.63 -0.50
C ASN A 76 -5.97 -13.59 -1.70
N LYS A 77 -6.74 -13.19 -2.72
CA LYS A 77 -7.01 -14.01 -3.91
C LYS A 77 -7.10 -13.13 -5.14
N LEU A 78 -6.36 -13.49 -6.19
CA LEU A 78 -6.46 -12.90 -7.52
C LEU A 78 -6.88 -13.99 -8.49
N ILE A 79 -7.95 -13.75 -9.25
CA ILE A 79 -8.43 -14.66 -10.28
C ILE A 79 -8.23 -13.95 -11.62
N PHE A 80 -7.40 -14.53 -12.47
CA PHE A 80 -7.20 -14.07 -13.84
C PHE A 80 -8.00 -14.97 -14.78
N LEU A 81 -8.93 -14.39 -15.53
CA LEU A 81 -9.76 -15.12 -16.49
C LEU A 81 -9.32 -14.73 -17.90
N HIS A 82 -8.98 -15.72 -18.72
CA HIS A 82 -8.74 -15.55 -20.14
C HIS A 82 -9.94 -16.10 -20.90
N ARG A 83 -10.60 -15.25 -21.70
CA ARG A 83 -11.72 -15.69 -22.56
C ARG A 83 -11.12 -16.32 -23.82
N VAL A 84 -11.44 -17.60 -24.05
CA VAL A 84 -11.16 -18.32 -25.31
C VAL A 84 -12.15 -17.87 -26.38
#